data_AF-A0A015JCL8-F1
#
_entry.id   AF-A0A015JCL8-F1
#
_cell.length_a   1.000
_cell.length_b   1.000
_cell.length_c   1.000
_cell.angle_alpha   90.00
_cell.angle_beta   90.00
_cell.angle_gamma   90.00
#
_symmetry.space_group_name_H-M   'P 1'
#
loop_
_entity.id
_entity.type
_entity.pdbx_description
1 polymer ?
#
loop_
_entity_poly.entity_id
_entity_poly.type
_entity_poly.pdbx_seq_one_letter_code
_entity_poly.pdbx_strand_id
1 'polypeptide(L)' 'MNYVNAIIKESLRIHPPTTLTNFRKPSKPIKIGSYVVPKGVLCIMNIWQIHHNFKYWENPNQYKS' A
#
# COMPACT_ATOMS: atom_id res chain seq x y z
N MET A 1 -1.37 -25.04 -3.11
CA MET A 1 -0.19 -24.71 -2.27
C MET A 1 -0.46 -23.42 -1.49
N ASN A 2 -1.10 -23.51 -0.33
CA ASN A 2 -1.51 -22.30 0.41
C ASN A 2 -0.31 -21.67 1.16
N TYR A 3 0.58 -22.49 1.70
CA TYR A 3 1.75 -22.04 2.44
C TYR A 3 2.79 -21.33 1.56
N VAL A 4 3.10 -21.88 0.39
CA VAL A 4 4.02 -21.24 -0.58
C VAL A 4 3.48 -19.87 -1.00
N ASN A 5 2.17 -19.75 -1.22
CA ASN A 5 1.55 -18.46 -1.54
C ASN A 5 1.62 -17.48 -0.37
N ALA A 6 1.52 -17.94 0.88
CA ALA A 6 1.68 -17.09 2.06
C ALA A 6 3.13 -16.55 2.15
N ILE A 7 4.12 -17.41 1.96
CA ILE A 7 5.55 -17.03 1.89
C ILE A 7 5.80 -15.94 0.83
N ILE A 8 5.28 -16.13 -0.39
CA ILE A 8 5.46 -15.15 -1.48
C ILE A 8 4.82 -13.81 -1.10
N LYS A 9 3.59 -13.83 -0.56
CA LYS A 9 2.86 -12.61 -0.18
C LYS A 9 3.55 -11.88 0.96
N GLU A 10 4.01 -12.59 1.99
CA GLU A 10 4.69 -11.99 3.12
C GLU A 10 6.05 -11.40 2.72
N SER A 11 6.78 -12.11 1.85
CA SER A 11 8.05 -11.59 1.29
C SER A 11 7.83 -10.25 0.58
N LEU A 12 6.77 -10.15 -0.23
CA LEU A 12 6.40 -8.90 -0.92
C LEU A 12 5.83 -7.84 0.01
N ARG A 13 5.23 -8.22 1.15
CA ARG A 13 4.74 -7.27 2.15
C ARG A 13 5.91 -6.52 2.79
N ILE A 14 6.91 -7.26 3.28
CA ILE A 14 8.07 -6.68 3.98
C ILE A 14 9.07 -6.07 3.01
N HIS A 15 9.31 -6.71 1.87
CA HIS A 15 10.26 -6.25 0.86
C HIS A 15 9.52 -6.00 -0.47
N PRO A 16 8.64 -4.98 -0.52
CA PRO A 16 7.93 -4.67 -1.74
C PRO A 16 8.93 -4.19 -2.81
N PRO A 17 8.76 -4.58 -4.09
CA PRO A 17 9.59 -4.08 -5.19
C PRO A 17 9.54 -2.56 -5.37
N THR A 18 8.47 -1.93 -4.89
CA THR A 18 8.34 -0.47 -4.83
C THR A 18 7.66 -0.03 -3.53
N THR A 19 8.19 1.00 -2.89
CA THR A 19 7.66 1.57 -1.63
C THR A 19 6.54 2.59 -1.88
N LEU A 20 6.44 3.13 -3.10
CA LEU A 20 5.43 4.10 -3.52
C LEU A 20 4.73 3.61 -4.79
N THR A 21 3.48 4.01 -5.00
CA THR A 21 2.84 3.81 -6.32
C THR A 21 3.37 4.80 -7.34
N ASN A 22 3.20 4.46 -8.62
CA ASN A 22 3.35 5.44 -9.71
C ASN A 22 2.44 6.66 -9.50
N PHE A 23 2.85 7.78 -10.09
CA PHE A 23 2.06 9.00 -10.10
C PHE A 23 0.70 8.77 -10.77
N ARG A 24 -0.36 9.11 -10.05
CA ARG A 24 -1.75 9.12 -10.54
C ARG A 24 -2.23 10.56 -10.61
N LYS A 25 -3.09 10.87 -11.58
CA LYS A 25 -3.81 12.15 -11.65
C LYS A 25 -5.30 11.87 -11.78
N PRO A 26 -6.16 12.37 -10.87
CA PRO A 26 -7.60 12.22 -11.01
C PRO A 26 -8.09 12.93 -12.28
N SER A 27 -8.88 12.24 -13.11
CA SER A 27 -9.49 12.82 -14.33
C SER A 27 -10.67 13.74 -14.02
N LYS A 28 -11.21 13.65 -12.81
CA LYS A 28 -12.25 14.50 -12.21
C LYS A 28 -11.98 14.65 -10.71
N PRO A 29 -12.58 15.63 -10.00
CA PRO A 29 -12.47 15.69 -8.55
C PRO A 29 -12.92 14.37 -7.90
N ILE A 30 -12.16 13.87 -6.93
CA ILE A 30 -12.46 12.64 -6.19
C ILE A 30 -12.50 12.93 -4.69
N LYS A 31 -13.36 12.20 -3.96
CA LYS A 31 -13.42 12.26 -2.50
C LYS A 31 -12.61 11.11 -1.90
N ILE A 32 -11.66 11.42 -1.01
CA ILE A 32 -10.86 10.46 -0.26
C ILE A 32 -11.08 10.74 1.23
N GLY A 33 -11.86 9.89 1.91
CA GLY A 33 -12.26 10.13 3.29
C GLY A 33 -13.06 11.44 3.42
N SER A 34 -12.59 12.35 4.27
CA SER A 34 -13.14 13.70 4.44
C SER A 34 -12.62 14.72 3.42
N TYR A 35 -11.62 14.38 2.60
CA TYR A 35 -10.97 15.30 1.68
C TYR A 35 -11.53 15.20 0.26
N VAL A 36 -11.54 16.34 -0.45
CA VAL A 36 -11.80 16.40 -1.90
C VAL A 36 -10.49 16.72 -2.60
N VAL A 37 -10.02 15.80 -3.45
CA VAL A 37 -8.84 15.98 -4.28
C VAL A 37 -9.28 16.50 -5.65
N PRO A 38 -8.82 17.70 -6.07
CA PRO A 38 -9.15 18.26 -7.38
C PRO A 38 -8.64 17.42 -8.55
N LYS A 39 -9.23 17.66 -9.73
CA LYS A 39 -8.75 17.10 -11.00
C LYS A 39 -7.29 17.51 -11.25
N GLY A 40 -6.48 16.59 -11.77
CA GLY A 40 -5.12 16.87 -12.26
C GLY A 40 -4.02 16.91 -11.20
N VAL A 41 -4.36 16.87 -9.90
CA VAL A 41 -3.38 16.81 -8.82
C VAL A 41 -2.59 15.51 -8.85
N LEU A 42 -1.26 15.61 -8.72
CA LEU A 42 -0.38 14.44 -8.61
C LEU A 42 -0.62 13.73 -7.27
N CYS A 43 -1.01 12.46 -7.35
CA CYS A 43 -1.28 11.62 -6.21
C CYS A 43 -0.34 10.40 -6.24
N ILE A 44 0.23 10.07 -5.09
CA ILE A 44 0.98 8.84 -4.85
C ILE A 44 0.47 8.19 -3.58
N MET A 45 0.51 6.87 -3.51
CA MET A 45 0.20 6.13 -2.29
C MET A 45 1.48 5.52 -1.73
N ASN A 46 1.63 5.61 -0.42
CA ASN A 46 2.75 5.01 0.30
C ASN A 46 2.44 3.54 0.59
N ILE A 47 2.93 2.66 -0.29
CA ILE A 47 2.74 1.20 -0.18
C ILE A 47 3.43 0.70 1.10
N TRP A 48 4.65 1.20 1.38
CA TRP A 48 5.41 0.82 2.56
C TRP A 48 4.62 1.07 3.85
N GLN A 49 4.02 2.25 3.97
CA GLN A 49 3.19 2.62 5.12
C GLN A 49 1.98 1.70 5.26
N ILE A 50 1.33 1.30 4.17
CA ILE A 50 0.19 0.38 4.20
C ILE A 50 0.64 -1.01 4.66
N HIS A 51 1.75 -1.51 4.13
CA HIS A 51 2.30 -2.83 4.47
C HIS A 51 2.82 -2.92 5.91
N HIS A 52 3.22 -1.79 6.51
CA HIS A 52 3.76 -1.73 7.87
C HIS A 52 2.81 -1.04 8.89
N ASN A 53 1.53 -0.92 8.55
CA ASN A 53 0.57 -0.27 9.43
C ASN A 53 0.16 -1.19 10.59
N PHE A 54 0.48 -0.80 11.83
CA PHE A 54 0.12 -1.52 13.06
C PHE A 54 -1.39 -1.71 13.27
N LYS A 55 -2.23 -0.90 12.61
CA LYS A 55 -3.69 -1.09 12.64
C LYS A 55 -4.13 -2.37 11.91
N TYR A 56 -3.40 -2.76 10.87
CA TYR A 56 -3.79 -3.85 9.97
C TYR A 56 -2.89 -5.08 10.10
N TRP A 57 -1.68 -4.93 10.64
CA TRP A 57 -0.70 -6.01 10.80
C TRP A 57 -0.22 -6.07 12.24
N GLU A 58 -0.23 -7.27 12.81
CA GLU A 58 0.40 -7.52 14.10
C GLU A 58 1.90 -7.71 13.91
N ASN A 59 2.72 -6.91 14.60
CA ASN A 59 4.19 -6.86 14.43
C ASN A 59 4.60 -6.67 12.95
N PRO A 60 4.20 -5.57 12.29
CA PRO A 60 4.40 -5.36 10.86
C PRO A 60 5.84 -5.47 10.37
N ASN A 61 6.82 -5.23 11.25
CA ASN A 61 8.24 -5.27 10.92
C ASN A 61 8.85 -6.69 11.05
N GLN A 62 8.05 -7.69 11.44
CA GLN A 62 8.49 -9.09 11.54
C GLN A 62 7.93 -9.90 10.37
N TYR A 63 8.74 -10.82 9.85
CA TYR A 63 8.33 -11.78 8.83
C TYR A 63 7.56 -12.94 9.45
N LYS A 64 6.35 -13.22 8.91
CA LYS A 64 5.47 -14.31 9.34
C LYS A 64 4.97 -15.14 8.13
N SER A 65 5.45 -16.38 8.01
CA SER A 65 5.04 -17.35 6.96
C SER A 65 3.79 -18.14 7.29
#